data_AF-X1MWQ9-F1
#
_entry.id   AF-X1MWQ9-F1
#
_cell.length_a   1.000
_cell.length_b   1.000
_cell.length_c   1.000
_cell.angle_alpha   90.00
_cell.angle_beta   90.00
_cell.angle_gamma   90.00
#
_symmetry.space_group_name_H-M   'P 1'
#
loop_
_entity.id
_entity.type
_entity.pdbx_description
1 polymer ?
#
loop_
_entity_poly.entity_id
_entity_poly.type
_entity_poly.pdbx_seq_one_letter_code
_entity_poly.pdbx_strand_id
1 'polypeptide(L)'
;METVREGTMEQPMNYGKSYWCVKTPLSKDGEIYLYADRVELREGALIFWGRFYPPRGENEPPDYDNPEGEERILFIFNKDKWKACYIADKDECPVAAEHWEGEIVTAE
;
A
#
# COMPACT_ATOMS: atom_id res chain seq x y z
N MET A 1 -1.36 -39.71 4.72
CA MET A 1 -1.11 -38.81 3.58
C MET A 1 -1.98 -37.59 3.85
N GLU A 2 -1.41 -36.60 4.54
CA GLU A 2 -2.14 -35.40 4.94
C GLU A 2 -2.18 -34.43 3.76
N THR A 3 -3.39 -34.11 3.32
CA THR A 3 -3.62 -33.08 2.33
C THR A 3 -3.34 -31.73 2.99
N VAL A 4 -2.17 -31.16 2.70
CA VAL A 4 -1.88 -29.77 3.03
C VAL A 4 -2.91 -28.94 2.27
N ARG A 5 -3.88 -28.38 2.99
CA ARG A 5 -4.72 -27.31 2.45
C ARG A 5 -3.77 -26.14 2.23
N GLU A 6 -3.51 -25.81 0.98
CA GLU A 6 -2.92 -24.53 0.61
C GLU A 6 -3.76 -23.47 1.32
N GLY A 7 -3.19 -22.85 2.36
CA GLY A 7 -3.78 -21.69 2.97
C GLY A 7 -3.87 -20.66 1.86
N THR A 8 -5.08 -20.37 1.40
CA THR A 8 -5.37 -19.11 0.74
C THR A 8 -4.69 -18.06 1.60
N MET A 9 -3.69 -17.36 1.06
CA MET A 9 -3.15 -16.17 1.70
C MET A 9 -4.36 -15.29 1.98
N GLU A 10 -4.87 -15.34 3.20
CA GLU A 10 -5.79 -14.33 3.72
C GLU A 10 -4.99 -13.07 3.60
N GLN A 11 -5.25 -12.33 2.51
CA GLN A 11 -4.63 -11.04 2.30
C GLN A 11 -4.80 -10.30 3.61
N PRO A 12 -3.75 -9.79 4.23
CA PRO A 12 -3.95 -9.12 5.49
C PRO A 12 -4.71 -7.82 5.17
N MET A 13 -6.03 -7.89 5.34
CA MET A 13 -7.04 -6.95 4.83
C MET A 13 -7.01 -5.58 5.57
N ASN A 14 -5.92 -5.28 6.28
CA ASN A 14 -5.66 -4.02 6.99
C ASN A 14 -4.46 -3.24 6.41
N TYR A 15 -3.90 -3.67 5.28
CA TYR A 15 -2.83 -2.94 4.61
C TYR A 15 -3.34 -2.07 3.45
N GLY A 16 -4.65 -1.98 3.21
CA GLY A 16 -5.24 -1.16 2.14
C GLY A 16 -5.45 -1.93 0.83
N LYS A 17 -6.24 -1.34 -0.08
CA LYS A 17 -6.75 -2.02 -1.28
C LYS A 17 -5.88 -1.85 -2.52
N SER A 18 -5.08 -0.78 -2.58
CA SER A 18 -4.23 -0.50 -3.75
C SER A 18 -2.82 -1.00 -3.51
N TYR A 19 -2.19 -1.49 -4.57
CA TYR A 19 -0.81 -1.96 -4.54
C TYR A 19 0.11 -0.89 -5.13
N TRP A 20 1.20 -0.58 -4.44
CA TRP A 20 2.09 0.53 -4.74
C TRP A 20 3.51 0.04 -4.91
N CYS A 21 4.27 0.68 -5.79
CA CYS A 21 5.69 0.49 -5.90
C CYS A 21 6.43 1.81 -5.59
N VAL A 22 7.47 1.70 -4.77
CA VAL A 22 8.36 2.81 -4.41
C VAL A 22 9.76 2.51 -4.91
N LYS A 23 10.28 3.35 -5.81
CA LYS A 23 11.71 3.34 -6.15
C LYS A 23 12.52 3.87 -4.97
N THR A 24 13.41 3.07 -4.42
CA THR A 24 14.13 3.37 -3.18
C THR A 24 15.51 2.72 -3.13
N PRO A 25 16.55 3.41 -2.61
CA PRO A 25 17.85 2.79 -2.35
C PRO A 25 17.84 1.84 -1.13
N LEU A 26 16.73 1.75 -0.39
CA LEU A 26 16.62 0.89 0.79
C LEU A 26 16.49 -0.60 0.45
N SER A 27 16.06 -0.92 -0.78
CA SER A 27 15.95 -2.29 -1.28
C SER A 27 17.10 -2.61 -2.23
N LYS A 28 17.56 -3.88 -2.21
CA LYS A 28 18.60 -4.35 -3.14
C LYS A 28 18.17 -4.25 -4.60
N ASP A 29 16.88 -4.48 -4.84
CA ASP A 29 16.30 -4.45 -6.19
C ASP A 29 15.87 -3.03 -6.60
N GLY A 30 16.13 -2.03 -5.75
CA GLY A 30 15.77 -0.63 -6.00
C GLY A 30 14.29 -0.33 -5.82
N GLU A 31 13.49 -1.29 -5.38
CA GLU A 31 12.04 -1.23 -5.33
C GLU A 31 11.50 -1.86 -4.03
N ILE A 32 10.45 -1.25 -3.48
CA ILE A 32 9.62 -1.83 -2.42
C ILE A 32 8.17 -1.78 -2.90
N TYR A 33 7.46 -2.89 -2.71
CA TYR A 33 6.04 -2.97 -3.01
C TYR A 33 5.24 -3.12 -1.73
N LEU A 34 4.12 -2.42 -1.63
CA LEU A 34 3.27 -2.43 -0.44
C LEU A 34 1.82 -2.13 -0.78
N TYR A 35 0.90 -2.61 0.06
CA TYR A 35 -0.49 -2.19 0.01
C TYR A 35 -0.68 -0.89 0.80
N ALA A 36 -1.56 -0.03 0.28
CA ALA A 36 -2.08 1.16 0.97
C ALA A 36 -3.36 1.64 0.28
N ASP A 37 -4.23 2.36 0.99
CA ASP A 37 -5.43 2.96 0.39
C ASP A 37 -5.10 4.29 -0.31
N ARG A 38 -4.16 5.06 0.24
CA ARG A 38 -3.66 6.29 -0.36
C ARG A 38 -2.22 6.59 0.04
N VAL A 39 -1.59 7.45 -0.75
CA VAL A 39 -0.27 8.02 -0.48
C VAL A 39 -0.38 9.54 -0.37
N GLU A 40 0.40 10.12 0.52
CA GLU A 40 0.47 11.56 0.77
C GLU A 40 1.93 12.03 0.77
N LEU A 41 2.19 13.17 0.14
CA LEU A 41 3.49 13.84 0.23
C LEU A 41 3.42 14.96 1.26
N ARG A 42 4.26 14.88 2.29
CA ARG A 42 4.35 15.92 3.32
C ARG A 42 5.80 16.21 3.64
N GLU A 43 6.22 17.46 3.41
CA GLU A 43 7.60 17.91 3.67
C GLU A 43 8.67 17.03 2.98
N GLY A 44 8.32 16.49 1.79
CA GLY A 44 9.17 15.57 1.03
C GLY A 44 9.08 14.11 1.48
N ALA A 45 8.50 13.82 2.65
CA ALA A 45 8.25 12.45 3.08
C ALA A 45 7.04 11.86 2.36
N LEU A 46 7.16 10.59 1.97
CA LEU A 46 6.09 9.80 1.38
C LEU A 46 5.39 9.01 2.48
N ILE A 47 4.12 9.27 2.72
CA ILE A 47 3.33 8.68 3.81
C ILE A 47 2.24 7.81 3.21
N PHE A 48 2.23 6.53 3.57
CA PHE A 48 1.22 5.57 3.14
C PHE A 48 0.19 5.37 4.23
N TRP A 49 -1.07 5.45 3.84
CA TRP A 49 -2.21 5.35 4.72
C TRP A 49 -3.04 4.12 4.37
N GLY A 50 -3.56 3.47 5.40
CA GLY A 50 -4.54 2.39 5.27
C GLY A 50 -5.67 2.59 6.26
N ARG A 51 -6.84 2.08 5.91
CA ARG A 51 -7.97 2.03 6.82
C ARG A 51 -7.93 0.74 7.62
N PHE A 52 -7.91 0.88 8.94
CA PHE A 52 -7.92 -0.21 9.89
C PHE A 52 -9.33 -0.45 10.41
N TYR A 53 -9.77 -1.69 10.35
CA TYR A 53 -11.06 -2.12 10.85
C TYR A 53 -10.84 -3.01 12.07
N PRO A 54 -11.30 -2.60 13.28
CA PRO A 54 -11.22 -3.47 14.43
C PRO A 54 -12.12 -4.69 14.23
N PRO A 55 -11.74 -5.87 14.76
CA PRO A 55 -12.63 -7.03 14.79
C PRO A 55 -13.93 -6.69 15.50
N ARG A 56 -15.07 -7.20 14.99
CA ARG A 56 -16.38 -7.05 15.65
C ARG A 56 -16.54 -7.94 16.90
N GLY A 57 -15.69 -8.95 17.04
CA GLY A 57 -15.64 -9.90 18.14
C GLY A 57 -14.39 -10.80 18.05
N GLU A 58 -14.19 -11.68 19.02
CA GLU A 58 -12.97 -12.50 19.19
C GLU A 58 -12.68 -13.43 17.99
N ASN A 59 -13.70 -13.76 17.20
CA ASN A 59 -13.59 -14.62 16.00
C ASN A 59 -14.35 -14.05 14.79
N GLU A 60 -14.68 -12.75 14.80
CA GLU A 60 -15.39 -12.13 13.70
C GLU A 60 -14.41 -11.34 12.82
N PRO A 61 -14.44 -11.51 11.50
CA PRO A 61 -13.64 -10.68 10.62
C PRO A 61 -14.06 -9.20 10.79
N PRO A 62 -13.13 -8.26 10.65
CA PRO A 62 -13.46 -6.86 10.55
C PRO A 62 -14.48 -6.58 9.45
N ASP A 63 -15.29 -5.54 9.64
CA ASP A 63 -16.17 -5.05 8.58
C ASP A 63 -15.42 -4.10 7.66
N TYR A 64 -14.90 -4.66 6.57
CA TYR A 64 -14.11 -3.95 5.57
C TYR A 64 -14.90 -2.98 4.70
N ASP A 65 -16.24 -3.06 4.75
CA ASP A 65 -17.16 -2.14 4.09
C ASP A 65 -17.66 -1.03 5.04
N ASN A 66 -17.26 -1.09 6.32
CA ASN A 66 -17.60 -0.05 7.28
C ASN A 66 -16.97 1.29 6.84
N PRO A 67 -17.74 2.36 6.61
CA PRO A 67 -17.14 3.67 6.34
C PRO A 67 -16.38 4.24 7.57
N GLU A 68 -16.62 3.72 8.78
CA GLU A 68 -16.04 4.21 10.04
C GLU A 68 -14.65 3.63 10.40
N GLY A 69 -14.01 2.88 9.49
CA GLY A 69 -12.64 2.41 9.73
C GLY A 69 -11.67 3.56 10.01
N GLU A 70 -10.72 3.33 10.91
CA GLU A 70 -9.76 4.35 11.34
C GLU A 70 -8.62 4.46 10.33
N GLU A 71 -8.36 5.66 9.80
CA GLU A 71 -7.15 5.89 9.01
C GLU A 71 -5.90 5.81 9.88
N ARG A 72 -4.93 5.00 9.47
CA ARG A 72 -3.64 4.85 10.14
C ARG A 72 -2.51 4.97 9.13
N ILE A 73 -1.38 5.48 9.61
CA ILE A 73 -0.13 5.44 8.86
C ILE A 73 0.38 4.01 8.86
N LEU A 74 0.60 3.44 7.67
CA LEU A 74 1.19 2.12 7.49
C LEU A 74 2.70 2.23 7.35
N PHE A 75 3.17 3.20 6.58
CA PHE A 75 4.59 3.32 6.25
C PHE A 75 4.98 4.77 5.93
N ILE A 76 6.22 5.13 6.23
CA ILE A 76 6.79 6.44 5.91
C ILE A 76 8.16 6.23 5.25
N PHE A 77 8.36 6.84 4.09
CA PHE A 77 9.70 7.08 3.54
C PHE A 77 10.10 8.53 3.82
N ASN A 78 11.26 8.70 4.46
CA ASN A 78 11.88 10.03 4.54
C ASN A 78 12.26 10.50 3.13
N LYS A 79 12.25 11.81 2.88
CA LYS A 79 12.47 12.46 1.57
C LYS A 79 13.68 11.94 0.80
N ASP A 80 14.77 11.61 1.50
CA ASP A 80 16.03 11.19 0.88
C ASP A 80 16.11 9.66 0.67
N LYS A 81 15.01 8.94 0.93
CA LYS A 81 14.93 7.47 0.89
C LYS A 81 13.97 6.95 -0.17
N TRP A 82 13.47 7.79 -1.05
CA TRP A 82 12.66 7.39 -2.19
C TRP A 82 12.94 8.30 -3.39
N LYS A 83 12.60 7.84 -4.59
CA LYS A 83 12.80 8.58 -5.86
C LYS A 83 11.52 8.75 -6.65
N ALA A 84 10.67 7.72 -6.67
CA ALA A 84 9.39 7.74 -7.36
C ALA A 84 8.42 6.79 -6.67
N CYS A 85 7.13 7.07 -6.79
CA CYS A 85 6.05 6.23 -6.28
C CYS A 85 4.95 6.13 -7.34
N TYR A 86 4.48 4.92 -7.63
CA TYR A 86 3.42 4.67 -8.60
C TYR A 86 2.50 3.57 -8.12
N ILE A 87 1.25 3.59 -8.60
CA ILE A 87 0.32 2.49 -8.40
C ILE A 87 0.76 1.33 -9.30
N ALA A 88 0.87 0.14 -8.72
CA ALA A 88 1.22 -1.09 -9.41
C ALA A 88 -0.05 -1.93 -9.48
N ASP A 89 -0.67 -2.04 -10.64
CA ASP A 89 -1.76 -3.00 -10.82
C ASP A 89 -1.21 -4.43 -10.60
N LYS A 90 -1.95 -5.25 -9.86
CA LYS A 90 -1.56 -6.61 -9.53
C LYS A 90 -1.80 -7.58 -10.71
N ASP A 91 -2.64 -7.17 -11.67
CA ASP A 91 -3.14 -8.01 -12.76
C ASP A 91 -2.54 -7.68 -14.15
N GLU A 92 -1.25 -7.32 -14.20
CA GLU A 92 -0.43 -7.27 -15.44
C GLU A 92 -0.68 -6.11 -16.44
N CYS A 93 -0.86 -4.89 -15.98
CA CYS A 93 -0.63 -3.72 -16.83
C CYS A 93 0.22 -2.68 -16.10
N PRO A 94 1.34 -2.18 -16.66
CA PRO A 94 1.76 -0.84 -16.31
C PRO A 94 0.58 0.07 -16.66
N VAL A 95 -0.12 0.57 -15.65
CA VAL A 95 -1.11 1.63 -15.84
C VAL A 95 -0.35 2.72 -16.59
N ALA A 96 -0.74 2.98 -17.82
CA ALA A 96 -0.34 4.18 -18.53
C ALA A 96 -0.88 5.34 -17.69
N ALA A 97 -0.04 5.84 -16.79
CA ALA A 97 -0.30 7.03 -16.02
C ALA A 97 -0.22 8.19 -17.01
N GLU A 98 -1.35 8.58 -17.60
CA GLU A 98 -1.48 9.97 -18.00
C GLU A 98 -1.38 10.80 -16.72
N HIS A 99 -0.51 11.82 -16.76
CA HIS A 99 -0.28 12.75 -15.67
C HIS A 99 -1.61 13.14 -14.99
N TRP A 100 -1.76 12.86 -13.69
CA TRP A 100 -2.95 13.22 -12.92
C TRP A 100 -2.65 14.33 -11.92
N GLU A 101 -3.69 15.05 -11.51
CA GLU A 101 -3.58 16.08 -10.48
C GLU A 101 -3.14 15.44 -9.14
N GLY A 102 -1.91 15.72 -8.71
CA GLY A 102 -1.26 15.08 -7.54
C GLY A 102 -0.19 14.05 -7.88
N GLU A 103 0.12 13.84 -9.16
CA GLU A 103 1.32 13.09 -9.57
C GLU A 103 2.59 13.78 -9.03
N ILE A 104 3.42 13.01 -8.33
CA ILE A 104 4.67 13.52 -7.76
C ILE A 104 5.81 13.20 -8.71
N VAL A 105 6.13 14.15 -9.58
CA VAL A 105 7.32 14.10 -10.43
C VAL A 105 8.45 14.83 -9.70
N THR A 106 9.41 14.11 -9.14
CA THR A 106 10.62 14.75 -8.61
C THR A 106 11.56 15.09 -9.77
N ALA A 107 11.74 16.37 -10.04
CA ALA A 107 12.77 16.86 -10.95
C ALA A 107 14.15 16.80 -10.26
N GLU A 108 15.17 16.38 -11.01
CA GLU A 108 16.59 16.50 -10.64
C GLU A 108 17.07 17.96 -10.67
#